data_AF-A0A7C2P7B0-F1
#
_entry.id   AF-A0A7C2P7B0-F1
#
_cell.length_a   1.000
_cell.length_b   1.000
_cell.length_c   1.000
_cell.angle_alpha   90.00
_cell.angle_beta   90.00
_cell.angle_gamma   90.00
#
_symmetry.space_group_name_H-M   'P 1'
#
loop_
_entity.id
_entity.type
_entity.pdbx_description
1 polymer ?
#
loop_
_entity_poly.entity_id
_entity_poly.type
_entity_poly.pdbx_seq_one_letter_code
_entity_poly.pdbx_strand_id
1 'polypeptide(L)'
;MNDEFATFFENVTTHRPHDWQRRLALRSVCESLLIRIPTGFGKTAGVAIAWLFNRVHRKDAAWPRRLVFCLPMRTLVEQTHGEIARWLERVGLDPQQHTHVLLGGMSPSDWHLEPDRDC
;
A
#
# COMPACT_ATOMS: atom_id res chain seq x y z
N MET A 1 -11.19 -0.88 -23.60
CA MET A 1 -10.10 -0.03 -23.09
C MET A 1 -9.70 -0.65 -21.76
N ASN A 2 -8.58 -1.38 -21.71
CA ASN A 2 -8.19 -2.13 -20.52
C ASN A 2 -7.79 -1.15 -19.42
N ASP A 3 -8.53 -1.16 -18.31
CA ASP A 3 -8.13 -0.46 -17.11
C ASP A 3 -7.06 -1.29 -16.40
N GLU A 4 -5.81 -1.02 -16.74
CA GLU A 4 -4.63 -1.73 -16.21
C GLU A 4 -4.62 -1.75 -14.68
N PHE A 5 -4.98 -0.62 -14.05
CA PHE A 5 -5.08 -0.55 -12.60
C PHE A 5 -6.17 -1.47 -12.07
N ALA A 6 -7.34 -1.53 -12.71
CA ALA A 6 -8.40 -2.43 -12.28
C ALA A 6 -8.00 -3.91 -12.37
N THR A 7 -7.32 -4.31 -13.44
CA THR A 7 -6.79 -5.67 -13.57
C THR A 7 -5.73 -5.97 -12.51
N PHE A 8 -4.78 -5.06 -12.29
CA PHE A 8 -3.77 -5.20 -11.24
C PHE A 8 -4.41 -5.31 -9.86
N PHE A 9 -5.37 -4.44 -9.55
CA PHE A 9 -6.07 -4.42 -8.28
C PHE A 9 -6.86 -5.72 -8.04
N GLU A 10 -7.57 -6.23 -9.05
CA GLU A 10 -8.31 -7.50 -8.95
C GLU A 10 -7.37 -8.69 -8.75
N ASN A 11 -6.23 -8.72 -9.45
CA ASN A 11 -5.22 -9.77 -9.27
C ASN A 11 -4.61 -9.75 -7.86
N VAL A 12 -4.29 -8.56 -7.32
CA VAL A 12 -3.64 -8.44 -6.01
C VAL A 12 -4.63 -8.57 -4.86
N THR A 13 -5.88 -8.13 -5.00
CA THR A 13 -6.84 -8.09 -3.87
C THR A 13 -7.96 -9.11 -3.97
N THR A 14 -8.11 -9.81 -5.11
CA THR A 14 -9.27 -10.66 -5.45
C THR A 14 -10.63 -9.93 -5.44
N HIS A 15 -10.63 -8.60 -5.47
CA HIS A 15 -11.82 -7.75 -5.52
C HIS A 15 -11.68 -6.70 -6.61
N ARG A 16 -12.79 -6.23 -7.17
CA ARG A 16 -12.75 -5.09 -8.10
C ARG A 16 -12.56 -3.78 -7.35
N PRO A 17 -11.80 -2.82 -7.88
CA PRO A 17 -11.63 -1.54 -7.21
C PRO A 17 -12.91 -0.72 -7.23
N HIS A 18 -13.15 0.02 -6.16
CA HIS A 18 -14.09 1.14 -6.16
C HIS A 18 -13.55 2.29 -7.00
N ASP A 19 -14.45 3.13 -7.53
CA ASP A 19 -14.06 4.29 -8.35
C ASP A 19 -13.14 5.27 -7.62
N TRP A 20 -13.28 5.42 -6.31
CA TRP A 20 -12.39 6.30 -5.55
C TRP A 20 -10.95 5.78 -5.50
N GLN A 21 -10.76 4.46 -5.49
CA GLN A 21 -9.44 3.82 -5.51
C GLN A 21 -8.78 4.00 -6.87
N ARG A 22 -9.56 3.83 -7.95
CA ARG A 22 -9.13 4.13 -9.33
C ARG A 22 -8.71 5.59 -9.48
N ARG A 23 -9.56 6.51 -9.02
CA ARG A 23 -9.25 7.95 -9.07
C ARG A 23 -7.99 8.31 -8.27
N LEU A 24 -7.74 7.64 -7.15
CA LEU A 24 -6.53 7.85 -6.35
C LEU A 24 -5.28 7.33 -7.07
N ALA A 25 -5.33 6.12 -7.61
CA ALA A 25 -4.19 5.48 -8.27
C ALA A 25 -3.79 6.13 -9.60
N LEU A 26 -4.76 6.67 -10.34
CA LEU A 26 -4.53 7.24 -11.68
C LEU A 26 -4.21 8.74 -11.66
N ARG A 27 -3.97 9.34 -10.48
CA ARG A 27 -3.52 10.73 -10.39
C ARG A 27 -2.09 10.85 -10.93
N SER A 28 -1.83 11.94 -11.66
CA SER A 28 -0.50 12.23 -12.21
C SER A 28 0.51 12.73 -11.17
N VAL A 29 0.05 13.15 -9.99
CA VAL A 29 0.89 13.69 -8.92
C VAL A 29 0.46 13.08 -7.59
N CYS A 30 1.44 12.61 -6.82
CA CYS A 30 1.26 12.18 -5.44
C CYS A 30 1.36 13.41 -4.51
N GLU A 31 0.22 13.92 -4.05
CA GLU A 31 0.13 15.09 -3.17
C GLU A 31 -0.64 14.77 -1.87
N SER A 32 -0.64 15.71 -0.93
CA SER A 32 -1.42 15.59 0.31
C SER A 32 -2.92 15.68 0.02
N LEU A 33 -3.69 14.69 0.51
CA LEU A 33 -5.12 14.58 0.24
C LEU A 33 -5.91 14.23 1.49
N LEU A 34 -7.06 14.91 1.64
CA LEU A 34 -8.10 14.51 2.58
C LEU A 34 -9.21 13.80 1.82
N ILE A 35 -9.36 12.49 2.08
CA ILE A 35 -10.35 11.66 1.40
C ILE A 35 -11.36 11.13 2.43
N ARG A 36 -12.65 11.38 2.19
CA ARG A 36 -13.74 10.90 3.04
C ARG A 36 -14.34 9.61 2.48
N ILE A 37 -13.90 8.47 2.99
CA ILE A 37 -14.37 7.14 2.58
C ILE A 37 -15.03 6.42 3.77
N PRO A 38 -16.28 5.95 3.64
CA PRO A 38 -16.95 5.20 4.70
C PRO A 38 -16.18 3.96 5.14
N THR A 39 -16.47 3.45 6.33
CA THR A 39 -15.92 2.17 6.80
C THR A 39 -16.44 1.03 5.92
N GLY A 40 -15.61 0.01 5.68
CA GLY A 40 -15.94 -1.12 4.80
C GLY A 40 -15.66 -0.89 3.30
N PHE A 41 -15.31 0.32 2.85
CA PHE A 41 -15.07 0.63 1.43
C PHE A 41 -13.60 0.47 1.00
N GLY A 42 -12.86 -0.43 1.63
CA GLY A 42 -11.51 -0.81 1.21
C GLY A 42 -10.45 0.30 1.30
N LYS A 43 -10.48 1.16 2.34
CA LYS A 43 -9.51 2.26 2.50
C LYS A 43 -8.05 1.80 2.40
N THR A 44 -7.71 0.76 3.15
CA THR A 44 -6.36 0.18 3.20
C THR A 44 -5.92 -0.31 1.82
N ALA A 45 -6.75 -1.13 1.17
CA ALA A 45 -6.47 -1.61 -0.19
C ALA A 45 -6.34 -0.45 -1.19
N GLY A 46 -7.19 0.57 -1.09
CA GLY A 46 -7.14 1.72 -1.99
C GLY A 46 -5.82 2.47 -1.93
N VAL A 47 -5.26 2.67 -0.73
CA VAL A 47 -3.97 3.37 -0.56
C VAL A 47 -2.79 2.44 -0.88
N ALA A 48 -2.79 1.22 -0.34
CA ALA A 48 -1.68 0.28 -0.52
C ALA A 48 -1.51 -0.15 -1.98
N ILE A 49 -2.62 -0.50 -2.66
CA ILE A 49 -2.56 -0.98 -4.04
C ILE A 49 -2.30 0.17 -5.02
N ALA A 50 -2.79 1.39 -4.74
CA ALA A 50 -2.40 2.57 -5.53
C ALA A 50 -0.88 2.80 -5.47
N TRP A 51 -0.28 2.64 -4.29
CA TRP A 51 1.17 2.74 -4.12
C TRP A 51 1.91 1.60 -4.82
N LEU A 52 1.53 0.33 -4.61
CA LEU A 52 2.14 -0.82 -5.29
C LEU A 52 2.04 -0.70 -6.81
N PHE A 53 0.89 -0.27 -7.33
CA PHE A 53 0.69 -0.11 -8.76
C PHE A 53 1.64 0.93 -9.36
N ASN A 54 1.74 2.10 -8.74
CA ASN A 54 2.57 3.17 -9.31
C ASN A 54 4.05 2.98 -9.03
N ARG A 55 4.42 2.69 -7.77
CA ARG A 55 5.83 2.57 -7.38
C ARG A 55 6.46 1.26 -7.85
N VAL A 56 5.77 0.13 -7.66
CA VAL A 56 6.36 -1.21 -7.90
C VAL A 56 6.07 -1.68 -9.32
N HIS A 57 4.80 -1.71 -9.74
CA HIS A 57 4.40 -2.24 -11.06
C HIS A 57 4.81 -1.30 -12.20
N ARG A 58 4.48 0.00 -12.12
CA ARG A 58 4.84 0.99 -13.15
C ARG A 58 6.26 1.54 -13.03
N LYS A 59 6.94 1.30 -11.90
CA LYS A 59 8.27 1.84 -11.59
C LYS A 59 8.33 3.36 -11.71
N ASP A 60 7.25 4.04 -11.31
CA ASP A 60 7.12 5.49 -11.40
C ASP A 60 7.90 6.16 -10.25
N ALA A 61 9.01 6.80 -10.60
CA ALA A 61 9.87 7.50 -9.65
C ALA A 61 9.21 8.73 -9.02
N ALA A 62 8.13 9.26 -9.59
CA ALA A 62 7.37 10.37 -9.02
C ALA A 62 6.55 9.95 -7.79
N TRP A 63 6.30 8.65 -7.61
CA TRP A 63 5.64 8.13 -6.41
C TRP A 63 6.66 7.82 -5.31
N PRO A 64 6.29 8.06 -4.02
CA PRO A 64 7.21 7.94 -2.90
C PRO A 64 7.75 6.52 -2.76
N ARG A 65 9.01 6.38 -2.29
CA ARG A 65 9.67 5.07 -2.10
C ARG A 65 9.09 4.25 -0.94
N ARG A 66 8.44 4.90 0.03
CA ARG A 66 7.87 4.26 1.21
C ARG A 66 6.44 4.72 1.42
N LEU A 67 5.60 3.78 1.85
CA LEU A 67 4.26 4.04 2.33
C LEU A 67 4.21 3.81 3.84
N VAL A 68 3.74 4.79 4.60
CA VAL A 68 3.63 4.72 6.05
C VAL A 68 2.16 4.79 6.47
N PHE A 69 1.70 3.80 7.21
CA PHE A 69 0.37 3.78 7.81
C PHE A 69 0.45 4.21 9.28
N CYS A 70 -0.17 5.34 9.62
CA CYS A 70 -0.36 5.78 11.00
C CYS A 70 -1.74 5.32 11.48
N LEU A 71 -1.77 4.32 12.37
CA LEU A 71 -3.02 3.68 12.82
C LEU A 71 -3.19 3.83 14.34
N PRO A 72 -4.43 4.02 14.84
CA PRO A 72 -4.65 4.41 16.23
C PRO A 72 -4.56 3.25 17.24
N MET A 73 -4.67 2.00 16.80
CA MET A 73 -4.75 0.82 17.68
C MET A 73 -3.84 -0.30 17.19
N ARG A 74 -3.22 -1.03 18.13
CA ARG A 74 -2.36 -2.19 17.86
C ARG A 74 -3.04 -3.22 16.94
N THR A 75 -4.29 -3.59 17.23
CA THR A 75 -5.05 -4.56 16.42
C THR A 75 -5.20 -4.12 14.96
N LEU A 76 -5.38 -2.81 14.70
CA LEU A 76 -5.46 -2.30 13.33
C LEU A 76 -4.11 -2.38 12.62
N VAL A 77 -3.00 -2.18 13.34
CA VAL A 77 -1.65 -2.35 12.81
C VAL A 77 -1.41 -3.80 12.40
N GLU A 78 -1.72 -4.75 13.28
CA GLU A 78 -1.54 -6.19 13.01
C GLU A 78 -2.40 -6.65 11.83
N GLN A 79 -3.68 -6.23 11.77
CA GLN A 79 -4.58 -6.53 10.66
C GLN A 79 -4.07 -5.93 9.34
N THR A 80 -3.66 -4.65 9.36
CA THR A 80 -3.15 -3.96 8.17
C THR A 80 -1.86 -4.60 7.67
N HIS A 81 -0.94 -4.94 8.57
CA HIS A 81 0.27 -5.67 8.25
C HIS A 81 -0.03 -7.02 7.60
N GLY A 82 -0.98 -7.79 8.14
CA GLY A 82 -1.37 -9.09 7.57
C GLY A 82 -2.00 -9.00 6.17
N GLU A 83 -2.75 -7.93 5.87
CA GLU A 83 -3.25 -7.68 4.50
C GLU A 83 -2.12 -7.28 3.55
N ILE A 84 -1.25 -6.34 3.98
CA ILE A 84 -0.14 -5.84 3.16
C ILE A 84 0.84 -6.97 2.84
N ALA A 85 1.18 -7.82 3.81
CA ALA A 85 2.05 -8.97 3.59
C ALA A 85 1.49 -9.90 2.50
N ARG A 86 0.19 -10.21 2.56
CA ARG A 86 -0.47 -11.02 1.51
C ARG A 86 -0.43 -10.35 0.14
N TRP A 87 -0.57 -9.03 0.06
CA TRP A 87 -0.50 -8.31 -1.21
C TRP A 87 0.93 -8.24 -1.76
N LEU A 88 1.94 -8.09 -0.90
CA LEU A 88 3.35 -8.14 -1.27
C LEU A 88 3.72 -9.50 -1.87
N GLU A 89 3.30 -10.60 -1.24
CA GLU A 89 3.51 -11.95 -1.78
C GLU A 89 2.89 -12.11 -3.17
N ARG A 90 1.68 -11.58 -3.38
CA ARG A 90 0.98 -11.64 -4.68
C ARG A 90 1.68 -10.84 -5.79
N VAL A 91 2.48 -9.84 -5.44
CA VAL A 91 3.31 -9.10 -6.41
C VAL A 91 4.76 -9.61 -6.46
N GLY A 92 5.07 -10.71 -5.76
CA GLY A 92 6.38 -11.34 -5.77
C GLY A 92 7.42 -10.66 -4.88
N LEU A 93 6.99 -9.88 -3.88
CA LEU A 93 7.84 -9.23 -2.89
C LEU A 93 7.80 -9.98 -1.55
N ASP A 94 8.95 -10.11 -0.88
CA ASP A 94 9.06 -10.73 0.44
C ASP A 94 8.54 -9.79 1.55
N PRO A 95 7.43 -10.10 2.23
CA PRO A 95 6.89 -9.25 3.27
C PRO A 95 7.86 -8.93 4.40
N GLN A 96 8.77 -9.85 4.73
CA GLN A 96 9.73 -9.66 5.82
C GLN A 96 10.76 -8.58 5.51
N GLN A 97 11.09 -8.40 4.22
CA GLN A 97 12.05 -7.40 3.75
C GLN A 97 11.39 -6.04 3.52
N HIS A 98 10.11 -6.04 3.15
CA HIS A 98 9.44 -4.84 2.64
C HIS A 98 8.35 -4.28 3.55
N THR A 99 8.10 -4.92 4.70
CA THR A 99 7.11 -4.46 5.68
C THR A 99 7.71 -4.39 7.08
N HIS A 100 7.47 -3.27 7.76
CA HIS A 100 8.00 -3.01 9.09
C HIS A 100 6.90 -2.51 10.01
N VAL A 101 6.81 -3.09 11.21
CA VAL A 101 5.82 -2.71 12.23
C VAL A 101 6.52 -1.93 13.33
N LEU A 102 6.09 -0.67 13.52
CA LEU A 102 6.59 0.20 14.57
C LEU A 102 5.57 0.28 15.70
N LEU A 103 5.77 -0.53 16.74
CA LEU A 103 4.92 -0.57 17.93
C LEU A 103 5.75 -0.50 19.20
N GLY A 104 5.26 0.27 20.18
CA GLY A 104 5.88 0.32 21.51
C GLY A 104 5.94 -1.06 22.16
N GLY A 105 7.12 -1.40 22.68
CA GLY A 105 7.40 -2.70 23.31
C GLY A 105 7.87 -3.79 22.34
N MET A 106 8.09 -3.48 21.05
CA MET A 106 8.77 -4.36 20.10
C MET A 106 10.20 -3.86 19.83
N SER A 107 11.11 -4.78 19.51
CA SER A 107 12.41 -4.38 18.98
C SER A 107 12.17 -3.63 17.66
N PRO A 108 12.72 -2.41 17.48
CA PRO A 108 12.64 -1.72 16.20
C PRO A 108 13.24 -2.61 15.13
N SER A 109 12.56 -2.75 14.01
CA SER A 109 13.20 -3.28 12.81
C SER A 109 14.24 -2.30 12.30
N ASP A 110 15.23 -2.80 11.57
CA ASP A 110 16.30 -2.01 10.97
C ASP A 110 15.87 -1.27 9.68
N TRP A 111 14.60 -0.84 9.62
CA TRP A 111 13.95 -0.21 8.47
C TRP A 111 14.67 1.07 7.98
N HIS A 112 15.48 1.66 8.86
CA HIS A 112 16.17 2.93 8.66
C HIS A 112 17.59 2.78 8.10
N LEU A 113 18.14 1.56 8.02
CA LEU A 113 19.52 1.34 7.59
C LEU A 113 19.74 1.60 6.10
N GLU A 114 18.74 1.32 5.26
CA GLU A 114 18.85 1.44 3.80
C GLU A 114 17.74 2.37 3.25
N PRO A 115 17.78 3.67 3.56
CA PRO A 115 16.73 4.62 3.21
C PRO A 115 16.57 4.80 1.68
N ASP A 116 17.59 4.50 0.91
CA ASP A 116 17.65 4.63 -0.54
C ASP A 116 17.18 3.39 -1.31
N ARG A 117 17.15 2.22 -0.67
CA ARG A 117 16.58 1.03 -1.31
C ARG A 117 15.08 1.18 -1.49
N ASP A 118 14.61 0.77 -2.66
CA ASP A 118 13.20 0.53 -2.86
C ASP A 118 12.82 -0.65 -1.98
N CYS A 119 11.75 -0.47 -1.19
CA CYS A 119 11.04 -1.58 -0.57
C CYS A 119 10.53 -2.44 -1.73
#